data_AF-A0A7C6IVE6-F1
#
_entry.id   AF-A0A7C6IVE6-F1
#
_cell.length_a   1.000
_cell.length_b   1.000
_cell.length_c   1.000
_cell.angle_alpha   90.00
_cell.angle_beta   90.00
_cell.angle_gamma   90.00
#
_symmetry.space_group_name_H-M   'P 1'
#
loop_
_entity.id
_entity.type
_entity.pdbx_description
1 polymer ?
#
loop_
_entity_poly.entity_id
_entity_poly.type
_entity_poly.pdbx_seq_one_letter_code
_entity_poly.pdbx_strand_id
1 'polypeptide(L)'
;MAFLAGIMEKILNLFYNITNNYGIAIIGMTILIKLVLMPLSYKQYKSLDQMQKIAPEQKRLQEKYKNDKDKLNQELIELYKRNKINPAAGCLPLILQMPFLFALFRLLQSFNFAHASFLWIQDLSAPDSYFILPALAGLTTFLSSKMAATSPDASQSNMNLFMSIFITWISTRFAAGLALYWVVSNLFQLAQQMIIARSVKISKEGSGS
;
A
#
# COMPACT_ATOMS: atom_id res chain seq x y z
N MET A 1 18.83 7.46 4.24
CA MET A 1 18.28 7.67 2.89
C MET A 1 19.26 7.30 1.78
N ALA A 2 20.51 7.82 1.79
CA ALA A 2 21.50 7.50 0.75
C ALA A 2 21.78 5.99 0.61
N PHE A 3 21.87 5.26 1.73
CA PHE A 3 22.05 3.81 1.74
C PHE A 3 20.95 3.05 0.98
N LEU A 4 19.68 3.36 1.27
CA LEU A 4 18.54 2.67 0.65
C LEU A 4 18.42 3.03 -0.84
N ALA A 5 18.67 4.29 -1.20
CA ALA A 5 18.74 4.71 -2.60
C ALA A 5 19.83 3.96 -3.38
N GLY A 6 21.04 3.82 -2.80
CA GLY A 6 22.13 3.07 -3.44
C GLY A 6 21.85 1.57 -3.59
N ILE A 7 21.11 0.96 -2.65
CA ILE A 7 20.64 -0.43 -2.83
C ILE A 7 19.62 -0.52 -3.96
N MET A 8 18.63 0.38 -3.98
CA MET A 8 17.61 0.41 -5.03
C MET A 8 18.22 0.64 -6.42
N GLU A 9 19.22 1.51 -6.53
CA GLU A 9 19.98 1.74 -7.75
C GLU A 9 20.66 0.46 -8.26
N LYS A 10 21.36 -0.27 -7.38
CA LYS A 10 22.01 -1.53 -7.75
C LYS A 10 21.00 -2.57 -8.25
N ILE A 11 19.86 -2.68 -7.58
CA ILE A 11 18.79 -3.60 -7.98
C ILE A 11 18.20 -3.17 -9.32
N LEU A 12 17.95 -1.87 -9.51
CA LEU A 12 17.42 -1.33 -10.75
C LEU A 12 18.38 -1.63 -11.92
N ASN A 13 19.68 -1.36 -11.75
CA ASN A 13 20.70 -1.64 -12.75
C ASN A 13 20.83 -3.15 -13.05
N LEU A 14 20.68 -4.01 -12.03
CA LEU A 14 20.66 -5.46 -12.24
C LEU A 14 19.52 -5.88 -13.18
N PHE A 15 18.29 -5.42 -12.92
CA PHE A 15 17.17 -5.73 -13.79
C PHE A 15 17.29 -5.04 -15.16
N TYR A 16 17.82 -3.82 -15.21
CA TYR A 16 18.07 -3.12 -16.47
C TYR A 16 19.08 -3.87 -17.35
N ASN A 17 20.19 -4.36 -16.80
CA ASN A 17 21.19 -5.11 -17.56
C ASN A 17 20.63 -6.40 -18.20
N ILE A 18 19.57 -6.97 -17.60
CA ILE A 18 18.90 -8.17 -18.12
C ILE A 18 17.84 -7.80 -19.16
N THR A 19 17.09 -6.72 -18.93
CA THR A 19 15.88 -6.39 -19.70
C THR A 19 16.09 -5.28 -20.74
N ASN A 20 17.16 -4.51 -20.60
CA ASN A 20 17.44 -3.25 -21.30
C ASN A 20 16.26 -2.25 -21.28
N ASN A 21 15.36 -2.35 -20.29
CA ASN A 21 14.20 -1.48 -20.17
C ASN A 21 13.97 -1.03 -18.72
N TYR A 22 14.04 0.28 -18.48
CA TYR A 22 13.88 0.84 -17.13
C TYR A 22 12.48 0.63 -16.54
N GLY A 23 11.41 0.59 -17.35
CA GLY A 23 10.05 0.33 -16.86
C GLY A 23 9.91 -1.09 -16.34
N ILE A 24 10.43 -2.08 -17.08
CA ILE A 24 10.48 -3.47 -16.63
C ILE A 24 11.40 -3.61 -15.41
N ALA A 25 12.52 -2.88 -15.39
CA ALA A 25 13.42 -2.87 -14.24
C ALA A 25 12.75 -2.33 -12.97
N ILE A 26 11.96 -1.25 -13.08
CA ILE A 26 11.16 -0.72 -11.96
C ILE A 26 10.16 -1.78 -11.48
N ILE A 27 9.45 -2.45 -12.40
CA ILE A 27 8.50 -3.52 -12.06
C ILE A 27 9.21 -4.65 -11.30
N GLY A 28 10.31 -5.17 -11.84
CA GLY A 28 11.09 -6.25 -11.24
C GLY A 28 11.63 -5.90 -9.85
N MET A 29 12.21 -4.70 -9.71
CA MET A 29 12.66 -4.19 -8.42
C MET A 29 11.52 -4.08 -7.42
N THR A 30 10.35 -3.57 -7.83
CA THR A 30 9.17 -3.44 -6.97
C THR A 30 8.72 -4.79 -6.44
N ILE A 31 8.63 -5.78 -7.32
CA ILE A 31 8.26 -7.15 -6.95
C ILE A 31 9.30 -7.73 -5.99
N LEU A 32 10.59 -7.58 -6.26
CA LEU A 32 11.66 -8.07 -5.38
C LEU A 32 11.56 -7.45 -3.98
N ILE A 33 11.38 -6.13 -3.88
CA ILE A 33 11.20 -5.44 -2.58
C ILE A 33 9.98 -6.02 -1.85
N LYS A 34 8.85 -6.19 -2.55
CA LYS A 34 7.64 -6.75 -1.94
C LYS A 34 7.79 -8.22 -1.53
N LEU A 35 8.56 -9.02 -2.26
CA LEU A 35 8.90 -10.39 -1.89
C LEU A 35 9.74 -10.43 -0.60
N VAL A 36 10.76 -9.58 -0.50
CA VAL A 36 11.59 -9.47 0.71
C VAL A 36 10.77 -9.00 1.92
N LEU A 37 9.84 -8.06 1.70
CA LEU A 37 8.95 -7.54 2.74
C LEU A 37 7.73 -8.44 3.01
N MET A 38 7.51 -9.49 2.22
CA MET A 38 6.36 -10.39 2.32
C MET A 38 6.10 -10.93 3.74
N PRO A 39 7.09 -11.43 4.52
CA PRO A 39 6.83 -11.91 5.87
C PRO A 39 6.33 -10.81 6.81
N LEU A 40 6.81 -9.58 6.64
CA LEU A 40 6.33 -8.42 7.38
C LEU A 40 4.90 -8.07 6.99
N SER A 41 4.61 -8.00 5.68
CA SER A 41 3.27 -7.74 5.17
C SER A 41 2.27 -8.81 5.56
N TYR A 42 2.66 -10.09 5.65
CA TYR A 42 1.80 -11.15 6.16
C TYR A 42 1.35 -10.90 7.60
N LYS A 43 2.27 -10.49 8.49
CA LYS A 43 1.95 -10.12 9.88
C LYS A 43 1.01 -8.90 9.93
N GLN A 44 1.24 -7.91 9.06
CA GLN A 44 0.38 -6.72 8.94
C GLN A 44 -1.06 -7.11 8.56
N TYR A 45 -1.24 -7.92 7.52
CA TYR A 45 -2.57 -8.35 7.07
C TYR A 45 -3.29 -9.20 8.11
N LYS A 46 -2.57 -10.07 8.83
CA LYS A 46 -3.18 -10.84 9.93
C LYS A 46 -3.75 -9.94 11.02
N SER A 47 -3.04 -8.86 11.38
CA SER A 47 -3.54 -7.88 12.34
C SER A 47 -4.75 -7.11 11.82
N LEU A 48 -4.76 -6.75 10.52
CA LEU A 48 -5.90 -6.10 9.87
C LEU A 48 -7.16 -7.00 9.83
N ASP A 49 -7.00 -8.29 9.54
CA ASP A 49 -8.10 -9.28 9.58
C ASP A 49 -8.69 -9.41 10.99
N GLN A 50 -7.85 -9.39 12.04
CA GLN A 50 -8.32 -9.38 13.42
C GLN A 50 -9.08 -8.10 13.76
N MET A 51 -8.64 -6.94 13.27
CA MET A 51 -9.37 -5.68 13.43
C MET A 51 -10.73 -5.71 12.75
N GLN A 52 -10.85 -6.30 11.56
CA GLN A 52 -12.15 -6.49 10.88
C GLN A 52 -13.12 -7.32 11.72
N LYS A 53 -12.65 -8.35 12.43
CA LYS A 53 -13.51 -9.21 13.26
C LYS A 53 -14.12 -8.49 14.46
N ILE A 54 -13.39 -7.52 15.04
CA ILE A 54 -13.86 -6.74 16.19
C ILE A 54 -14.58 -5.44 15.80
N ALA A 55 -14.60 -5.10 14.51
CA ALA A 55 -15.32 -3.95 13.98
C ALA A 55 -16.80 -3.83 14.43
N PRO A 56 -17.61 -4.91 14.51
CA PRO A 56 -18.97 -4.79 15.04
C PRO A 56 -18.99 -4.37 16.51
N GLU A 57 -18.06 -4.84 17.34
CA GLU A 57 -17.96 -4.42 18.75
C GLU A 57 -17.51 -2.96 18.87
N GLN A 58 -16.58 -2.52 18.02
CA GLN A 58 -16.19 -1.10 17.94
C GLN A 58 -17.39 -0.21 17.64
N LYS A 59 -18.25 -0.61 16.69
CA LYS A 59 -19.47 0.13 16.36
C LYS A 59 -20.44 0.21 17.53
N ARG A 60 -20.64 -0.90 18.25
CA ARG A 60 -21.49 -0.91 19.44
C ARG A 60 -20.97 0.02 20.53
N LEU A 61 -19.65 0.09 20.72
CA LEU A 61 -19.03 1.04 21.65
C LEU A 61 -19.22 2.49 21.21
N GLN A 62 -19.02 2.78 19.92
CA GLN A 62 -19.25 4.12 19.37
C GLN A 62 -20.70 4.59 19.53
N GLU A 63 -21.67 3.71 19.32
CA GLU A 63 -23.10 4.00 19.55
C GLU A 63 -23.39 4.21 21.04
N LYS A 64 -22.87 3.35 21.91
CA LYS A 64 -23.07 3.42 23.36
C LYS A 64 -22.48 4.68 23.99
N TYR A 65 -21.30 5.11 23.53
CA TYR A 65 -20.55 6.24 24.09
C TYR A 65 -20.50 7.45 23.15
N LYS A 66 -21.50 7.62 22.28
CA LYS A 66 -21.57 8.72 21.29
C LYS A 66 -21.36 10.12 21.89
N ASN A 67 -21.80 10.31 23.14
CA ASN A 67 -21.73 11.59 23.86
C ASN A 67 -20.52 11.69 24.81
N ASP A 68 -19.73 10.63 24.96
CA ASP A 68 -18.60 10.55 25.89
C ASP A 68 -17.37 10.00 25.15
N LYS A 69 -16.66 10.92 24.47
CA LYS A 69 -15.49 10.60 23.65
C LYS A 69 -14.33 10.04 24.45
N ASP A 70 -14.17 10.49 25.69
CA ASP A 70 -13.07 10.04 26.55
C ASP A 70 -13.29 8.59 26.97
N LYS A 71 -14.51 8.25 27.39
CA LYS A 71 -14.87 6.88 27.72
C LYS A 71 -14.85 5.96 26.50
N LEU A 72 -15.29 6.46 25.33
CA LEU A 72 -15.19 5.72 24.07
C LEU A 72 -13.73 5.35 23.76
N ASN A 73 -12.79 6.30 23.87
CA ASN A 73 -11.39 6.05 23.59
C ASN A 73 -10.78 5.01 24.55
N GLN A 74 -11.13 5.07 25.83
CA GLN A 74 -10.69 4.10 26.84
C GLN A 74 -11.18 2.69 26.53
N GLU A 75 -12.48 2.54 26.24
CA GLU A 75 -13.11 1.26 25.94
C GLU A 75 -12.60 0.66 24.62
N LEU A 76 -12.32 1.49 23.60
CA LEU A 76 -11.69 1.03 22.36
C LEU A 76 -10.27 0.50 22.61
N ILE A 77 -9.46 1.22 23.39
CA ILE A 77 -8.10 0.76 23.77
C ILE A 77 -8.19 -0.58 24.53
N GLU A 78 -9.15 -0.69 25.44
CA GLU A 78 -9.34 -1.92 26.20
C GLU A 78 -9.82 -3.08 25.31
N LEU A 79 -10.74 -2.83 24.38
CA LEU A 79 -11.16 -3.79 23.37
C LEU A 79 -9.97 -4.33 22.56
N TYR A 80 -9.08 -3.45 22.09
CA TYR A 80 -7.87 -3.86 21.38
C TYR A 80 -6.94 -4.70 22.26
N LYS A 81 -6.74 -4.31 23.53
CA LYS A 81 -5.90 -5.05 24.49
C LYS A 81 -6.45 -6.44 24.81
N ARG A 82 -7.76 -6.53 25.10
CA ARG A 82 -8.46 -7.80 25.40
C ARG A 82 -8.36 -8.78 24.23
N ASN A 83 -8.43 -8.28 23.00
CA ASN A 83 -8.28 -9.07 21.78
C ASN A 83 -6.82 -9.27 21.33
N LYS A 84 -5.83 -8.69 22.04
CA LYS A 84 -4.39 -8.73 21.70
C LYS A 84 -4.07 -8.20 20.29
N ILE A 85 -4.80 -7.17 19.87
CA ILE A 85 -4.68 -6.55 18.55
C ILE A 85 -3.84 -5.26 18.66
N ASN A 86 -2.91 -5.05 17.72
CA ASN A 86 -2.11 -3.82 17.66
C ASN A 86 -2.72 -2.82 16.66
N PRO A 87 -3.27 -1.67 17.12
CA PRO A 87 -3.87 -0.68 16.22
C PRO A 87 -2.85 0.00 15.30
N ALA A 88 -1.57 0.04 15.67
CA ALA A 88 -0.51 0.62 14.83
C ALA A 88 -0.25 -0.20 13.55
N ALA A 89 -0.71 -1.45 13.49
CA ALA A 89 -0.60 -2.26 12.28
C ALA A 89 -1.37 -1.67 11.08
N GLY A 90 -2.40 -0.84 11.33
CA GLY A 90 -3.20 -0.21 10.29
C GLY A 90 -2.51 0.92 9.54
N CYS A 91 -1.63 1.69 10.19
CA CYS A 91 -0.86 2.76 9.56
C CYS A 91 0.53 2.32 9.09
N LEU A 92 0.97 1.13 9.51
CA LEU A 92 2.27 0.57 9.18
C LEU A 92 2.57 0.44 7.67
N PRO A 93 1.60 0.13 6.78
CA PRO A 93 1.84 0.10 5.34
C PRO A 93 2.32 1.45 4.79
N LEU A 94 1.73 2.54 5.29
CA LEU A 94 2.08 3.90 4.86
C LEU A 94 3.51 4.25 5.31
N ILE A 95 3.83 3.97 6.57
CA ILE A 95 5.17 4.22 7.14
C ILE A 95 6.23 3.41 6.40
N LEU A 96 5.95 2.14 6.09
CA LEU A 96 6.87 1.28 5.39
C LEU A 96 7.09 1.74 3.93
N GLN A 97 6.05 2.27 3.27
CA GLN A 97 6.12 2.72 1.88
C GLN A 97 6.96 3.99 1.69
N MET A 98 6.87 4.95 2.63
CA MET A 98 7.48 6.28 2.47
C MET A 98 9.00 6.26 2.21
N PRO A 99 9.84 5.48 2.95
CA PRO A 99 11.27 5.40 2.68
C PRO A 99 11.62 4.95 1.25
N PHE A 100 10.91 3.94 0.73
CA PHE A 100 11.14 3.43 -0.63
C PHE A 100 10.68 4.42 -1.69
N LEU A 101 9.55 5.10 -1.46
CA LEU A 101 9.05 6.16 -2.35
C LEU A 101 10.08 7.28 -2.50
N PHE A 102 10.59 7.81 -1.39
CA PHE A 102 11.59 8.88 -1.41
C PHE A 102 12.92 8.44 -2.01
N ALA A 103 13.34 7.20 -1.78
CA ALA A 103 14.55 6.67 -2.38
C ALA A 103 14.41 6.53 -3.90
N LEU A 104 13.28 6.02 -4.38
CA LEU A 104 12.99 5.95 -5.81
C LEU A 104 12.86 7.35 -6.43
N PHE A 105 12.19 8.28 -5.76
CA PHE A 105 12.10 9.67 -6.22
C PHE A 105 13.48 10.30 -6.40
N ARG A 106 14.38 10.13 -5.42
CA ARG A 106 15.77 10.61 -5.56
C ARG A 106 16.51 9.92 -6.69
N LEU A 107 16.36 8.61 -6.83
CA LEU A 107 16.97 7.84 -7.92
C LEU A 107 16.52 8.37 -9.28
N LEU A 108 15.21 8.60 -9.47
CA LEU A 108 14.64 9.16 -10.69
C LEU A 108 15.14 10.57 -11.03
N GLN A 109 15.53 11.36 -10.03
CA GLN A 109 16.07 12.70 -10.21
C GLN A 109 17.59 12.73 -10.44
N SER A 110 18.34 11.77 -9.87
CA SER A 110 19.80 11.72 -9.98
C SER A 110 20.30 10.93 -11.17
N PHE A 111 19.53 9.96 -11.66
CA PHE A 111 19.93 9.12 -12.78
C PHE A 111 19.58 9.78 -14.12
N ASN A 112 20.45 9.62 -15.11
CA ASN A 112 20.21 10.13 -16.45
C ASN A 112 19.32 9.13 -17.21
N PHE A 113 18.00 9.22 -17.02
CA PHE A 113 16.97 8.40 -17.68
C PHE A 113 16.77 8.77 -19.16
N ALA A 114 17.82 9.26 -19.84
CA ALA A 114 17.74 9.64 -21.24
C ALA A 114 17.17 8.47 -22.06
N HIS A 115 16.00 8.70 -22.67
CA HIS A 115 15.23 7.72 -23.46
C HIS A 115 14.70 6.50 -22.71
N ALA A 116 14.46 6.60 -21.40
CA ALA A 116 13.80 5.57 -20.62
C ALA A 116 12.28 5.53 -20.91
N SER A 117 11.92 4.99 -22.06
CA SER A 117 10.53 4.80 -22.47
C SER A 117 9.96 3.46 -21.99
N PHE A 118 8.66 3.45 -21.71
CA PHE A 118 7.92 2.25 -21.32
C PHE A 118 6.46 2.35 -21.74
N LEU A 119 6.01 1.41 -22.59
CA LEU A 119 4.65 1.40 -23.14
C LEU A 119 4.33 2.74 -23.85
N TRP A 120 3.38 3.52 -23.33
CA TRP A 120 3.00 4.85 -23.85
C TRP A 120 3.83 6.00 -23.25
N ILE A 121 4.69 5.71 -22.27
CA ILE A 121 5.49 6.69 -21.55
C ILE A 121 6.79 6.90 -22.33
N GLN A 122 7.05 8.15 -22.72
CA GLN A 122 8.27 8.50 -23.46
C GLN A 122 9.46 8.77 -22.54
N ASP A 123 9.20 9.21 -21.31
CA ASP A 123 10.21 9.51 -20.29
C ASP A 123 9.68 9.15 -18.90
N LEU A 124 10.30 8.16 -18.25
CA LEU A 124 9.96 7.73 -16.89
C LEU A 124 10.32 8.75 -15.80
N SER A 125 11.18 9.74 -16.09
CA SER A 125 11.55 10.80 -15.15
C SER A 125 10.60 12.00 -15.19
N ALA A 126 9.84 12.15 -16.28
CA ALA A 126 8.82 13.17 -16.45
C ALA A 126 7.42 12.67 -16.04
N PRO A 127 6.46 13.57 -15.74
CA PRO A 127 5.07 13.18 -15.50
C PRO A 127 4.41 12.50 -16.72
N ASP A 128 3.45 11.60 -16.48
CA ASP A 128 2.70 10.92 -17.55
C ASP A 128 1.72 11.89 -18.24
N SER A 129 2.04 12.27 -19.49
CA SER A 129 1.23 13.17 -20.32
C SER A 129 -0.19 12.67 -20.60
N TYR A 130 -0.42 11.35 -20.54
CA TYR A 130 -1.73 10.75 -20.82
C TYR A 130 -2.56 10.52 -19.55
N PHE A 131 -2.00 10.79 -18.38
CA PHE A 131 -2.64 10.59 -17.07
C PHE A 131 -3.16 9.16 -16.80
N ILE A 132 -2.70 8.16 -17.57
CA ILE A 132 -3.13 6.76 -17.43
C ILE A 132 -2.58 6.19 -16.12
N LEU A 133 -1.29 6.40 -15.83
CA LEU A 133 -0.69 5.93 -14.58
C LEU A 133 -1.29 6.60 -13.33
N PRO A 134 -1.50 7.94 -13.28
CA PRO A 134 -2.22 8.58 -12.19
C PRO A 134 -3.63 8.00 -11.96
N ALA A 135 -4.40 7.76 -13.02
CA ALA A 135 -5.73 7.16 -12.90
C ALA A 135 -5.66 5.73 -12.33
N LEU A 136 -4.71 4.92 -12.79
CA LEU A 136 -4.45 3.58 -12.26
C LEU A 136 -3.97 3.62 -10.80
N ALA A 137 -3.13 4.59 -10.42
CA ALA A 137 -2.66 4.76 -9.06
C ALA A 137 -3.83 5.06 -8.11
N GLY A 138 -4.74 5.96 -8.52
CA GLY A 138 -5.99 6.24 -7.82
C GLY A 138 -6.87 5.01 -7.66
N LEU A 139 -7.16 4.33 -8.78
CA LEU A 139 -8.02 3.14 -8.80
C LEU A 139 -7.47 2.03 -7.91
N THR A 140 -6.18 1.71 -8.05
CA THR A 140 -5.55 0.65 -7.25
C THR A 140 -5.48 1.01 -5.77
N THR A 141 -5.27 2.29 -5.43
CA THR A 141 -5.30 2.78 -4.04
C THR A 141 -6.70 2.65 -3.46
N PHE A 142 -7.73 3.01 -4.23
CA PHE A 142 -9.13 2.88 -3.81
C PHE A 142 -9.51 1.42 -3.57
N LEU A 143 -9.16 0.52 -4.50
CA LEU A 143 -9.40 -0.92 -4.36
C LEU A 143 -8.69 -1.50 -3.14
N SER A 144 -7.41 -1.13 -2.95
CA SER A 144 -6.61 -1.58 -1.79
C SER A 144 -7.21 -1.10 -0.48
N SER A 145 -7.62 0.17 -0.42
CA SER A 145 -8.23 0.76 0.76
C SER A 145 -9.59 0.16 1.07
N LYS A 146 -10.39 -0.17 0.04
CA LYS A 146 -11.68 -0.84 0.21
C LYS A 146 -11.53 -2.24 0.76
N MET A 147 -10.53 -3.00 0.32
CA MET A 147 -10.23 -4.33 0.87
C MET A 147 -9.64 -4.26 2.28
N ALA A 148 -8.83 -3.25 2.58
CA ALA A 148 -8.23 -3.03 3.88
C ALA A 148 -9.16 -2.37 4.90
N ALA A 149 -10.33 -1.86 4.49
CA ALA A 149 -11.26 -1.17 5.37
C ALA A 149 -11.68 -2.09 6.53
N THR A 150 -11.35 -1.68 7.75
CA THR A 150 -11.63 -2.44 8.97
C THR A 150 -13.00 -2.14 9.54
N SER A 151 -13.54 -0.94 9.32
CA SER A 151 -14.80 -0.48 9.91
C SER A 151 -15.69 0.16 8.84
N PRO A 152 -16.98 -0.23 8.72
CA PRO A 152 -17.91 0.37 7.75
C PRO A 152 -18.41 1.78 8.11
N ASP A 153 -17.66 2.57 8.89
CA ASP A 153 -18.06 3.94 9.24
C ASP A 153 -17.80 4.89 8.08
N ALA A 154 -18.79 5.74 7.81
CA ALA A 154 -18.74 6.72 6.71
C ALA A 154 -17.51 7.65 6.80
N SER A 155 -17.06 7.97 8.02
CA SER A 155 -15.86 8.80 8.23
C SER A 155 -14.59 8.14 7.67
N GLN A 156 -14.44 6.83 7.87
CA GLN A 156 -13.27 6.09 7.37
C GLN A 156 -13.37 5.81 5.87
N SER A 157 -14.58 5.56 5.35
CA SER A 157 -14.82 5.44 3.91
C SER A 157 -14.52 6.75 3.17
N ASN A 158 -14.94 7.89 3.72
CA ASN A 158 -14.67 9.21 3.13
C ASN A 158 -13.18 9.53 3.15
N MET A 159 -12.46 9.15 4.22
CA MET A 159 -11.01 9.28 4.27
C MET A 159 -10.30 8.45 3.18
N ASN A 160 -10.73 7.20 2.98
CA ASN A 160 -10.14 6.32 1.96
C ASN A 160 -10.36 6.86 0.54
N LEU A 161 -11.55 7.41 0.27
CA LEU A 161 -11.85 8.05 -1.00
C LEU A 161 -11.00 9.31 -1.20
N PHE A 162 -10.91 10.16 -0.18
CA PHE A 162 -10.07 11.36 -0.21
C PHE A 162 -8.60 11.02 -0.49
N MET A 163 -8.03 10.03 0.21
CA MET A 163 -6.66 9.59 -0.01
C MET A 163 -6.44 9.09 -1.45
N SER A 164 -7.41 8.39 -2.02
CA SER A 164 -7.32 7.89 -3.39
C SER A 164 -7.32 9.05 -4.40
N ILE A 165 -8.19 10.04 -4.23
CA ILE A 165 -8.24 11.24 -5.08
C ILE A 165 -6.94 12.06 -4.92
N PHE A 166 -6.46 12.21 -3.69
CA PHE A 166 -5.21 12.90 -3.39
C PHE A 166 -4.01 12.23 -4.06
N ILE A 167 -3.92 10.90 -4.00
CA ILE A 167 -2.86 10.13 -4.66
C ILE A 167 -2.94 10.25 -6.18
N THR A 168 -4.14 10.23 -6.77
CA THR A 168 -4.32 10.49 -8.21
C THR A 168 -3.78 11.86 -8.57
N TRP A 169 -4.19 12.90 -7.84
CA TRP A 169 -3.81 14.28 -8.11
C TRP A 169 -2.30 14.48 -7.98
N ILE A 170 -1.69 14.00 -6.90
CA ILE A 170 -0.25 14.18 -6.71
C ILE A 170 0.57 13.34 -7.72
N SER A 171 0.06 12.18 -8.15
CA SER A 171 0.73 11.36 -9.17
C SER A 171 0.79 12.05 -10.52
N THR A 172 -0.10 13.00 -10.82
CA THR A 172 0.01 13.84 -12.04
C THR A 172 1.20 14.80 -12.02
N ARG A 173 1.77 15.07 -10.84
CA ARG A 173 2.90 16.00 -10.64
C ARG A 173 4.24 15.29 -10.52
N PHE A 174 4.23 13.98 -10.31
CA PHE A 174 5.43 13.18 -10.12
C PHE A 174 5.86 12.45 -11.38
N ALA A 175 7.13 12.03 -11.40
CA ALA A 175 7.71 11.21 -12.45
C ALA A 175 6.88 9.93 -12.69
N ALA A 176 6.67 9.58 -13.96
CA ALA A 176 5.89 8.42 -14.37
C ALA A 176 6.46 7.10 -13.81
N GLY A 177 7.78 6.99 -13.63
CA GLY A 177 8.42 5.86 -12.98
C GLY A 177 8.00 5.68 -11.51
N LEU A 178 7.72 6.77 -10.80
CA LEU A 178 7.21 6.72 -9.43
C LEU A 178 5.75 6.26 -9.40
N ALA A 179 4.93 6.76 -10.33
CA ALA A 179 3.54 6.33 -10.47
C ALA A 179 3.45 4.84 -10.88
N LEU A 180 4.34 4.38 -11.77
CA LEU A 180 4.46 2.97 -12.16
C LEU A 180 4.78 2.08 -10.95
N TYR A 181 5.80 2.46 -10.17
CA TYR A 181 6.14 1.79 -8.91
C TYR A 181 4.93 1.70 -7.97
N TRP A 182 4.18 2.80 -7.81
CA TRP A 182 3.00 2.84 -6.96
C TRP A 182 1.91 1.86 -7.41
N VAL A 183 1.58 1.87 -8.70
CA VAL A 183 0.58 0.96 -9.30
C VAL A 183 0.99 -0.50 -9.10
N VAL A 184 2.23 -0.85 -9.45
CA VAL A 184 2.74 -2.23 -9.31
C VAL A 184 2.77 -2.66 -7.86
N SER A 185 3.20 -1.78 -6.96
CA SER A 185 3.21 -2.00 -5.51
C SER A 185 1.81 -2.31 -4.98
N ASN A 186 0.80 -1.54 -5.38
CA ASN A 186 -0.58 -1.76 -4.98
C ASN A 186 -1.17 -3.04 -5.57
N LEU A 187 -0.91 -3.33 -6.85
CA LEU A 187 -1.36 -4.57 -7.48
C LEU A 187 -0.79 -5.80 -6.78
N PHE A 188 0.49 -5.77 -6.43
CA PHE A 188 1.11 -6.84 -5.65
C PHE A 188 0.45 -6.98 -4.28
N GLN A 189 0.22 -5.85 -3.59
CA GLN A 189 -0.45 -5.82 -2.29
C GLN A 189 -1.87 -6.38 -2.35
N LEU A 190 -2.66 -6.01 -3.37
CA LEU A 190 -3.98 -6.57 -3.62
C LEU A 190 -3.92 -8.09 -3.84
N ALA A 191 -3.02 -8.55 -4.70
CA ALA A 191 -2.82 -9.97 -4.94
C ALA A 191 -2.46 -10.73 -3.65
N GLN A 192 -1.51 -10.19 -2.88
CA GLN A 192 -1.09 -10.76 -1.60
C GLN A 192 -2.25 -10.80 -0.60
N GLN A 193 -3.05 -9.73 -0.49
CA GLN A 193 -4.19 -9.67 0.42
C GLN A 193 -5.28 -10.66 0.02
N MET A 194 -5.56 -10.81 -1.28
CA MET A 194 -6.51 -11.82 -1.78
C MET A 194 -6.07 -13.25 -1.45
N ILE A 195 -4.77 -13.56 -1.64
CA ILE A 195 -4.21 -14.89 -1.33
C ILE A 195 -4.32 -15.17 0.17
N ILE A 196 -3.93 -14.23 1.01
CA ILE A 196 -3.99 -14.38 2.47
C ILE A 196 -5.44 -14.54 2.94
N ALA A 197 -6.36 -13.69 2.46
CA ALA A 197 -7.77 -13.78 2.80
C ALA A 197 -8.37 -15.16 2.44
N ARG A 198 -8.01 -15.71 1.27
CA ARG A 198 -8.42 -17.07 0.86
C ARG A 198 -7.83 -18.15 1.78
N SER A 199 -6.55 -18.05 2.14
CA SER A 199 -5.88 -19.03 3.02
C SER A 199 -6.50 -19.09 4.43
N VAL A 200 -6.92 -17.94 4.96
CA VAL A 200 -7.59 -17.83 6.27
C VAL A 200 -8.99 -18.44 6.21
N LYS A 201 -9.72 -18.27 5.09
CA LYS A 201 -11.04 -18.87 4.89
C LYS A 201 -10.97 -20.41 4.86
N ILE A 202 -10.04 -20.96 4.07
CA ILE A 202 -9.86 -22.41 3.92
C ILE A 202 -9.49 -23.09 5.26
N SER A 203 -8.63 -22.45 6.07
CA SER A 203 -8.24 -23.00 7.38
C SER A 203 -9.42 -23.10 8.36
N LYS A 204 -10.42 -22.22 8.25
CA LYS A 204 -11.64 -22.27 9.09
C LYS A 204 -12.62 -23.36 8.67
N GLU A 205 -12.71 -23.64 7.37
CA GLU A 205 -13.57 -24.72 6.85
C GLU A 205 -13.00 -26.10 7.21
N GLY A 206 -11.67 -26.26 7.23
CA GLY A 206 -11.01 -27.51 7.64
C GLY A 206 -10.96 -27.78 9.14
N SER A 207 -11.13 -26.76 10.00
CA SER A 207 -11.20 -26.94 11.46
C SER A 207 -12.62 -27.09 12.02
N GLY A 208 -13.63 -27.03 11.14
CA GLY A 208 -15.04 -27.22 11.47
C GLY A 208 -15.60 -28.58 11.01
N SER A 209 -14.73 -29.52 10.65
CA SER A 209 -15.06 -30.92 10.33
C SER A 209 -14.70 -31.82 11.50
#